data_AF-A0A6H1A4I6-F1
#
_entry.id   AF-A0A6H1A4I6-F1
#
_cell.length_a   1.000
_cell.length_b   1.000
_cell.length_c   1.000
_cell.angle_alpha   90.00
_cell.angle_beta   90.00
_cell.angle_gamma   90.00
#
_symmetry.space_group_name_H-M   'P 1'
#
loop_
_entity.id
_entity.type
_entity.pdbx_description
1 polymer ?
#
loop_
_entity_poly.entity_id
_entity_poly.type
_entity_poly.pdbx_seq_one_letter_code
_entity_poly.pdbx_strand_id
1 'polypeptide(L)'
;MFEADVAAQVSLDVLDEVHVAAATTMAAVYVAVAAFENSVRQLVTSVLREAVGDDWWESAVSAPIQKSCRGRQDEEEKHRFHTQRGDSPITYTDFKNLSNIIRANWEHFADFLPSAEWATAIFDGIERSRNVIMHSGRLDPEDIARIGTNLRDWVKQVGA
;
A
#
# COMPACT_ATOMS: atom_id res chain seq x y z
N MET A 1 -6.25 14.23 -12.88
CA MET A 1 -5.54 15.17 -13.77
C MET A 1 -4.11 14.68 -13.79
N PHE A 2 -3.69 14.01 -14.86
CA PHE A 2 -2.31 13.55 -14.98
C PHE A 2 -1.40 14.76 -15.14
N GLU A 3 -0.18 14.69 -14.60
CA GLU A 3 0.83 15.69 -14.96
C GLU A 3 1.04 15.64 -16.49
N ALA A 4 0.96 16.80 -17.14
CA ALA A 4 0.95 16.90 -18.59
C ALA A 4 2.20 16.28 -19.24
N ASP A 5 3.34 16.33 -18.53
CA ASP A 5 4.61 15.76 -18.98
C ASP A 5 4.57 14.22 -18.99
N VAL A 6 4.05 13.58 -17.94
CA VAL A 6 3.93 12.12 -17.87
C VAL A 6 2.95 11.59 -18.91
N ALA A 7 1.80 12.25 -19.08
CA ALA A 7 0.80 11.83 -20.06
C ALA A 7 1.31 11.90 -21.51
N ALA A 8 2.15 12.89 -21.83
CA ALA A 8 2.76 13.05 -23.15
C ALA A 8 3.82 11.96 -23.44
N GLN A 9 4.53 11.48 -22.42
CA GLN A 9 5.59 10.47 -22.57
C GLN A 9 5.06 9.05 -22.82
N VAL A 10 3.80 8.76 -22.46
CA VAL A 10 3.21 7.42 -22.59
C VAL A 10 2.27 7.27 -23.78
N SER A 11 2.20 8.27 -24.66
CA SER A 11 1.42 8.24 -25.92
C SER A 11 -0.03 7.78 -25.74
N LEU A 12 -0.78 8.36 -24.78
CA LEU A 12 -2.18 7.97 -24.57
C LEU A 12 -3.05 8.16 -25.83
N ASP A 13 -2.66 9.09 -26.70
CA ASP A 13 -3.33 9.46 -27.95
C ASP A 13 -3.31 8.36 -29.02
N VAL A 14 -2.40 7.37 -28.92
CA VAL A 14 -2.35 6.24 -29.85
C VAL A 14 -3.14 5.01 -29.38
N LEU A 15 -3.75 5.08 -28.19
CA LEU A 15 -4.51 3.99 -27.58
C LEU A 15 -6.02 4.15 -27.78
N ASP A 16 -6.77 3.06 -27.63
CA ASP A 16 -8.23 3.08 -27.71
C ASP A 16 -8.83 3.95 -26.59
N GLU A 17 -9.64 4.94 -26.98
CA GLU A 17 -10.21 5.94 -26.07
C GLU A 17 -11.10 5.32 -24.98
N VAL A 18 -11.79 4.20 -25.26
CA VAL A 18 -12.65 3.52 -24.28
C VAL A 18 -11.80 2.92 -23.17
N HIS A 19 -10.67 2.32 -23.52
CA HIS A 19 -9.73 1.76 -22.55
C HIS A 19 -9.02 2.86 -21.75
N VAL A 20 -8.61 3.96 -22.40
CA VAL A 20 -8.01 5.12 -21.73
C VAL A 20 -8.99 5.76 -20.74
N ALA A 21 -10.25 5.95 -21.12
CA ALA A 21 -11.26 6.52 -20.23
C ALA A 21 -11.55 5.62 -19.01
N ALA A 22 -11.63 4.31 -19.21
CA ALA A 22 -11.82 3.35 -18.12
C ALA A 22 -10.65 3.37 -17.13
N ALA A 23 -9.41 3.32 -17.62
CA ALA A 23 -8.20 3.38 -16.79
C ALA A 23 -8.09 4.72 -16.05
N THR A 24 -8.39 5.83 -16.72
CA THR A 24 -8.39 7.18 -16.14
C THR A 24 -9.39 7.28 -14.98
N THR A 25 -10.55 6.65 -15.09
CA THR A 25 -11.54 6.61 -14.01
C THR A 25 -10.99 5.84 -12.79
N MET A 26 -10.35 4.70 -13.01
CA MET A 26 -9.76 3.89 -11.93
C MET A 26 -8.48 4.50 -11.34
N ALA A 27 -7.83 5.44 -12.03
CA ALA A 27 -6.64 6.12 -11.54
C ALA A 27 -6.89 6.84 -10.21
N ALA A 28 -8.09 7.40 -9.99
CA ALA A 28 -8.43 8.01 -8.70
C ALA A 28 -8.41 6.99 -7.54
N VAL A 29 -8.89 5.76 -7.79
CA VAL A 29 -8.85 4.67 -6.82
C VAL A 29 -7.40 4.24 -6.57
N TYR A 30 -6.61 4.09 -7.63
CA TYR A 30 -5.18 3.77 -7.53
C TYR A 30 -4.44 4.79 -6.66
N VAL A 31 -4.64 6.10 -6.91
CA VAL A 31 -4.02 7.18 -6.14
C VAL A 31 -4.38 7.07 -4.66
N ALA A 32 -5.67 6.86 -4.35
CA ALA A 32 -6.12 6.73 -2.97
C ALA A 32 -5.50 5.52 -2.26
N VAL A 33 -5.47 4.36 -2.91
CA VAL A 33 -4.89 3.13 -2.35
C VAL A 33 -3.37 3.25 -2.18
N ALA A 34 -2.66 3.80 -3.16
CA ALA A 34 -1.21 3.98 -3.08
C ALA A 34 -0.82 4.96 -1.96
N ALA A 35 -1.55 6.07 -1.81
CA ALA A 35 -1.35 7.02 -0.71
C ALA A 35 -1.63 6.35 0.64
N PHE A 36 -2.70 5.58 0.73
CA PHE A 36 -3.04 4.82 1.93
C PHE A 36 -1.96 3.81 2.32
N GLU A 37 -1.52 2.98 1.38
CA GLU A 37 -0.49 1.96 1.59
C GLU A 37 0.80 2.59 2.17
N ASN A 38 1.22 3.73 1.62
CA ASN A 38 2.38 4.46 2.13
C ASN A 38 2.15 5.08 3.52
N SER A 39 0.95 5.62 3.79
CA SER A 39 0.62 6.14 5.12
C SER A 39 0.64 5.05 6.20
N VAL A 40 0.19 3.84 5.87
CA VAL A 40 0.27 2.68 6.79
C VAL A 40 1.71 2.28 7.03
N ARG A 41 2.56 2.23 5.99
CA ARG A 41 4.00 1.96 6.15
C ARG A 41 4.67 2.99 7.07
N GLN A 42 4.32 4.27 6.92
CA GLN A 42 4.85 5.34 7.77
C GLN A 42 4.43 5.17 9.22
N LEU A 43 3.16 4.84 9.49
CA LEU A 43 2.68 4.55 10.85
C LEU A 43 3.45 3.37 11.47
N VAL A 44 3.53 2.24 10.77
CA VAL A 44 4.24 1.05 11.25
C VAL A 44 5.72 1.36 11.54
N THR A 45 6.39 2.07 10.64
CA THR A 45 7.78 2.49 10.83
C THR A 45 7.93 3.37 12.06
N SER A 46 7.05 4.36 12.24
CA SER A 46 7.14 5.32 13.34
C SER A 46 6.91 4.65 14.69
N VAL A 47 5.83 3.87 14.80
CA VAL A 47 5.47 3.15 16.03
C VAL A 47 6.56 2.18 16.46
N LEU A 48 7.06 1.34 15.54
CA LEU A 48 8.07 0.34 15.89
C LEU A 48 9.43 0.96 16.17
N ARG A 49 9.82 2.00 15.42
CA ARG A 49 11.07 2.72 15.68
C ARG A 49 11.06 3.39 17.05
N GLU A 50 9.94 3.98 17.46
CA GLU A 50 9.79 4.58 18.79
C GLU A 50 9.81 3.51 19.89
N ALA A 51 9.16 2.36 19.67
CA ALA A 51 9.02 1.31 20.67
C ALA A 51 10.29 0.48 20.89
N VAL A 52 10.99 0.09 19.82
CA VAL A 52 12.11 -0.87 19.87
C VAL A 52 13.43 -0.37 19.26
N GLY A 53 13.46 0.87 18.75
CA GLY A 53 14.68 1.52 18.26
C GLY A 53 14.93 1.38 16.76
N ASP A 54 16.13 1.79 16.30
CA ASP A 54 16.46 1.87 14.88
C ASP A 54 16.51 0.50 14.16
N ASP A 55 16.86 -0.57 14.89
CA ASP A 55 16.91 -1.95 14.40
C ASP A 55 15.53 -2.66 14.48
N TRP A 56 14.44 -1.88 14.46
CA TRP A 56 13.08 -2.41 14.58
C TRP A 56 12.73 -3.40 13.46
N TRP A 57 13.28 -3.23 12.27
CA TRP A 57 12.99 -4.14 11.15
C TRP A 57 13.53 -5.54 11.46
N GLU A 58 14.75 -5.63 11.95
CA GLU A 58 15.41 -6.88 12.28
C GLU A 58 14.79 -7.54 13.53
N SER A 59 14.39 -6.73 14.51
CA SER A 59 13.93 -7.22 15.82
C SER A 59 12.42 -7.49 15.91
N ALA A 60 11.58 -6.66 15.27
CA ALA A 60 10.12 -6.73 15.39
C ALA A 60 9.42 -7.39 14.18
N VAL A 61 10.08 -7.50 13.03
CA VAL A 61 9.50 -8.13 11.83
C VAL A 61 9.94 -9.59 11.72
N SER A 62 9.01 -10.50 11.45
CA SER A 62 9.33 -11.93 11.35
C SER A 62 10.29 -12.26 10.19
N ALA A 63 11.17 -13.24 10.40
CA ALA A 63 12.14 -13.69 9.39
C ALA A 63 11.51 -14.07 8.02
N PRO A 64 10.31 -14.71 7.95
CA PRO A 64 9.65 -14.96 6.66
C PRO A 64 9.34 -13.70 5.87
N ILE A 65 8.84 -12.64 6.54
CA ILE A 65 8.54 -11.36 5.91
C ILE A 65 9.83 -10.68 5.45
N GLN A 66 10.85 -10.63 6.32
CA GLN A 66 12.15 -10.08 5.98
C GLN A 66 12.76 -10.76 4.75
N LYS A 67 12.74 -12.10 4.71
CA LYS A 67 13.25 -12.90 3.59
C LYS A 67 12.48 -12.64 2.31
N SER A 68 11.15 -12.53 2.38
CA SER A 68 10.32 -12.22 1.22
C SER A 68 10.61 -10.81 0.67
N CYS A 69 10.79 -9.82 1.54
CA CYS A 69 11.10 -8.45 1.11
C CYS A 69 12.50 -8.37 0.49
N ARG A 70 13.50 -8.97 1.15
CA ARG A 70 14.87 -9.07 0.62
C ARG A 70 14.91 -9.76 -0.73
N GLY A 71 14.19 -10.86 -0.91
CA GLY A 71 14.12 -11.54 -2.20
C GLY A 71 13.59 -10.64 -3.31
N ARG A 72 12.56 -9.81 -3.05
CA ARG A 72 12.05 -8.85 -4.03
C ARG A 72 13.05 -7.75 -4.35
N GLN A 73 13.74 -7.23 -3.33
CA GLN A 73 14.80 -6.24 -3.49
C GLN A 73 15.96 -6.79 -4.33
N ASP A 74 16.47 -7.98 -3.99
CA ASP A 74 17.57 -8.64 -4.70
C ASP A 74 17.22 -8.89 -6.18
N GLU A 75 15.97 -9.25 -6.49
CA GLU A 75 15.52 -9.39 -7.87
C GLU A 75 15.50 -8.03 -8.61
N GLU A 76 15.04 -6.96 -7.97
CA GLU A 76 15.03 -5.61 -8.58
C GLU A 76 16.46 -5.06 -8.80
N GLU A 77 17.38 -5.32 -7.88
CA GLU A 77 18.79 -4.89 -7.99
C GLU A 77 19.53 -5.51 -9.18
N LYS A 78 19.09 -6.68 -9.66
CA LYS A 78 19.60 -7.28 -10.91
C LYS A 78 19.23 -6.47 -12.14
N HIS A 79 18.17 -5.66 -12.09
CA HIS A 79 17.59 -4.95 -13.22
C HIS A 79 17.80 -3.43 -13.12
N ARG A 80 19.06 -2.99 -13.10
CA ARG A 80 19.47 -1.57 -12.93
C ARG A 80 18.97 -0.58 -13.99
N PHE A 81 18.39 -1.05 -15.09
CA PHE A 81 17.78 -0.19 -16.10
C PHE A 81 16.36 0.26 -15.71
N HIS A 82 15.84 -0.20 -14.57
CA HIS A 82 14.52 0.12 -14.06
C HIS A 82 14.59 0.77 -12.67
N THR A 83 13.62 1.62 -12.36
CA THR A 83 13.52 2.28 -11.06
C THR A 83 13.24 1.27 -9.95
N GLN A 84 13.98 1.38 -8.85
CA GLN A 84 13.77 0.57 -7.65
C GLN A 84 12.69 1.17 -6.76
N ARG A 85 11.95 0.34 -6.03
CA ARG A 85 10.80 0.78 -5.21
C ARG A 85 11.20 1.66 -4.01
N GLY A 86 12.46 1.63 -3.60
CA GLY A 86 13.04 2.51 -2.59
C GLY A 86 14.02 1.78 -1.67
N ASP A 87 14.73 2.54 -0.82
CA ASP A 87 15.86 2.02 -0.05
C ASP A 87 15.48 1.31 1.26
N SER A 88 14.23 1.48 1.73
CA SER A 88 13.78 0.89 2.99
C SER A 88 13.08 -0.46 2.79
N PRO A 89 13.41 -1.52 3.55
CA PRO A 89 12.77 -2.83 3.41
C PRO A 89 11.22 -2.82 3.52
N ILE A 90 10.64 -1.86 4.25
CA ILE A 90 9.19 -1.77 4.40
C ILE A 90 8.48 -1.39 3.08
N THR A 91 9.15 -0.77 2.12
CA THR A 91 8.56 -0.44 0.80
C THR A 91 8.20 -1.70 0.02
N TYR A 92 8.85 -2.84 0.33
CA TYR A 92 8.60 -4.14 -0.26
C TYR A 92 7.48 -4.94 0.41
N THR A 93 6.85 -4.39 1.45
CA THR A 93 5.70 -5.03 2.12
C THR A 93 4.40 -4.82 1.34
N ASP A 94 3.42 -5.67 1.57
CA ASP A 94 2.03 -5.53 1.11
C ASP A 94 1.08 -5.48 2.32
N PHE A 95 -0.22 -5.29 2.11
CA PHE A 95 -1.20 -5.21 3.20
C PHE A 95 -1.22 -6.46 4.10
N LYS A 96 -0.94 -7.64 3.54
CA LYS A 96 -0.84 -8.88 4.32
C LYS A 96 0.38 -8.86 5.24
N ASN A 97 1.52 -8.43 4.73
CA ASN A 97 2.73 -8.24 5.53
C ASN A 97 2.50 -7.21 6.64
N LEU A 98 1.90 -6.06 6.31
CA LEU A 98 1.59 -5.00 7.29
C LEU A 98 0.62 -5.49 8.38
N SER A 99 -0.43 -6.23 8.02
CA SER A 99 -1.34 -6.87 8.98
C SER A 99 -0.59 -7.78 9.97
N ASN A 100 0.32 -8.59 9.44
CA ASN A 100 1.08 -9.55 10.25
C ASN A 100 2.08 -8.85 11.17
N ILE A 101 2.71 -7.77 10.70
CA ILE A 101 3.62 -6.95 11.52
C ILE A 101 2.85 -6.30 12.68
N ILE A 102 1.69 -5.68 12.40
CA ILE A 102 0.84 -5.07 13.43
C ILE A 102 0.39 -6.11 14.45
N ARG A 103 -0.09 -7.28 13.99
CA ARG A 103 -0.56 -8.35 14.87
C ARG A 103 0.55 -8.90 15.77
N ALA A 104 1.74 -9.10 15.22
CA ALA A 104 2.88 -9.64 15.98
C ALA A 104 3.39 -8.68 17.05
N ASN A 105 3.18 -7.38 16.87
CA ASN A 105 3.67 -6.31 17.75
C ASN A 105 2.52 -5.52 18.38
N TRP A 106 1.39 -6.19 18.62
CA TRP A 106 0.10 -5.54 18.94
C TRP A 106 0.18 -4.57 20.13
N GLU A 107 1.00 -4.89 21.13
CA GLU A 107 1.19 -4.07 22.32
C GLU A 107 1.61 -2.62 22.01
N HIS A 108 2.33 -2.38 20.90
CA HIS A 108 2.74 -1.05 20.48
C HIS A 108 1.68 -0.30 19.66
N PHE A 109 0.67 -1.02 19.15
CA PHE A 109 -0.38 -0.46 18.29
C PHE A 109 -1.72 -0.23 19.01
N ALA A 110 -1.88 -0.77 20.23
CA ALA A 110 -3.14 -0.76 20.97
C ALA A 110 -3.67 0.66 21.29
N ASP A 111 -2.78 1.66 21.38
CA ASP A 111 -3.16 3.06 21.61
C ASP A 111 -3.66 3.76 20.33
N PHE A 112 -3.32 3.23 19.15
CA PHE A 112 -3.65 3.83 17.85
C PHE A 112 -4.82 3.12 17.17
N LEU A 113 -4.94 1.81 17.37
CA LEU A 113 -5.87 0.95 16.63
C LEU A 113 -6.85 0.26 17.60
N PRO A 114 -8.14 0.08 17.23
CA PRO A 114 -9.11 -0.60 18.08
C PRO A 114 -8.80 -2.08 18.31
N SER A 115 -8.35 -2.77 17.25
CA SER A 115 -7.87 -4.16 17.31
C SER A 115 -7.02 -4.49 16.08
N ALA A 116 -6.19 -5.53 16.17
CA ALA A 116 -5.43 -6.05 15.02
C ALA A 116 -6.39 -6.60 13.94
N GLU A 117 -7.52 -7.17 14.36
CA GLU A 117 -8.56 -7.70 13.47
C GLU A 117 -9.25 -6.57 12.69
N TRP A 118 -9.51 -5.43 13.33
CA TRP A 118 -10.10 -4.27 12.66
C TRP A 118 -9.18 -3.73 11.56
N ALA A 119 -7.88 -3.59 11.86
CA ALA A 119 -6.89 -3.19 10.87
C ALA A 119 -6.80 -4.18 9.70
N THR A 120 -6.79 -5.48 10.02
CA THR A 120 -6.77 -6.56 9.02
C THR A 120 -8.02 -6.50 8.13
N ALA A 121 -9.21 -6.27 8.69
CA ALA A 121 -10.45 -6.19 7.93
C ALA A 121 -10.46 -5.02 6.94
N ILE A 122 -9.93 -3.85 7.34
CA ILE A 122 -9.75 -2.69 6.45
C ILE A 122 -8.81 -3.05 5.30
N PHE A 123 -7.65 -3.63 5.63
CA PHE A 123 -6.62 -4.01 4.67
C PHE A 123 -7.13 -5.06 3.67
N ASP A 124 -7.79 -6.11 4.13
CA ASP A 124 -8.39 -7.15 3.27
C ASP A 124 -9.48 -6.57 2.36
N GLY A 125 -10.29 -5.63 2.87
CA GLY A 125 -11.31 -4.94 2.08
C GLY A 125 -10.71 -4.12 0.93
N ILE A 126 -9.60 -3.42 1.19
CA ILE A 126 -8.92 -2.59 0.20
C ILE A 126 -8.11 -3.44 -0.79
N GLU A 127 -7.41 -4.47 -0.31
CA GLU A 127 -6.54 -5.35 -1.11
C GLU A 127 -7.32 -6.04 -2.24
N ARG A 128 -8.56 -6.48 -1.97
CA ARG A 128 -9.42 -7.09 -3.00
C ARG A 128 -9.67 -6.14 -4.18
N SER A 129 -10.04 -4.90 -3.89
CA SER A 129 -10.31 -3.90 -4.93
C SER A 129 -9.02 -3.40 -5.60
N ARG A 130 -7.92 -3.28 -4.84
CA ARG A 130 -6.59 -2.98 -5.37
C ARG A 130 -6.18 -3.99 -6.44
N ASN A 131 -6.37 -5.28 -6.19
CA ASN A 131 -6.00 -6.32 -7.14
C ASN A 131 -6.77 -6.20 -8.47
N VAL A 132 -8.06 -5.87 -8.43
CA VAL A 132 -8.85 -5.64 -9.65
C VAL A 132 -8.26 -4.51 -10.49
N ILE A 133 -7.99 -3.34 -9.89
CA ILE A 133 -7.48 -2.18 -10.65
C ILE A 133 -6.04 -2.37 -11.13
N MET A 134 -5.21 -3.11 -10.39
CA MET A 134 -3.83 -3.43 -10.79
C MET A 134 -3.78 -4.43 -11.95
N HIS A 135 -4.86 -5.15 -12.21
CA HIS A 135 -5.02 -6.05 -13.35
C HIS A 135 -5.94 -5.46 -14.43
N SER A 136 -5.96 -4.12 -14.55
CA SER A 136 -6.73 -3.38 -15.57
C SER A 136 -8.24 -3.57 -15.51
N GLY A 137 -8.77 -4.04 -14.38
CA GLY A 137 -10.19 -4.20 -14.14
C GLY A 137 -10.88 -2.88 -13.75
N ARG A 138 -12.21 -2.91 -13.74
CA ARG A 138 -13.07 -1.81 -13.28
C ARG A 138 -13.81 -2.26 -12.03
N LEU A 139 -13.99 -1.34 -11.10
CA LEU A 139 -14.76 -1.56 -9.88
C LEU A 139 -16.19 -1.04 -10.06
N ASP A 140 -17.13 -1.73 -9.41
CA ASP A 140 -18.49 -1.23 -9.28
C ASP A 140 -18.54 -0.05 -8.29
N PRO A 141 -19.52 0.87 -8.43
CA PRO A 141 -19.63 2.04 -7.56
C PRO A 141 -19.69 1.70 -6.06
N GLU A 142 -20.28 0.56 -5.70
CA GLU A 142 -20.36 0.10 -4.31
C GLU A 142 -18.98 -0.24 -3.74
N ASP A 143 -18.12 -0.90 -4.52
CA ASP A 143 -16.76 -1.24 -4.09
C ASP A 143 -15.91 0.02 -3.93
N ILE A 144 -16.05 0.99 -4.84
CA ILE A 144 -15.37 2.30 -4.73
C ILE A 144 -15.81 3.02 -3.46
N ALA A 145 -17.11 3.03 -3.16
CA ALA A 145 -17.65 3.64 -1.94
C ALA A 145 -17.12 2.94 -0.68
N ARG A 146 -17.01 1.61 -0.70
CA ARG A 146 -16.47 0.80 0.41
C ARG A 146 -15.00 1.12 0.68
N ILE A 147 -14.17 1.24 -0.35
CA ILE A 147 -12.79 1.71 -0.22
C ILE A 147 -12.78 3.08 0.46
N GLY A 148 -13.58 4.03 -0.04
CA GLY A 148 -13.67 5.37 0.55
C GLY A 148 -14.05 5.36 2.03
N THR A 149 -14.96 4.48 2.46
CA THR A 149 -15.33 4.33 3.87
C THR A 149 -14.18 3.77 4.70
N ASN A 150 -13.55 2.68 4.25
CA ASN A 150 -12.40 2.09 4.93
C ASN A 150 -11.25 3.08 5.12
N LEU A 151 -10.95 3.89 4.09
CA LEU A 151 -9.92 4.93 4.16
C LEU A 151 -10.27 6.02 5.17
N ARG A 152 -11.51 6.52 5.16
CA ARG A 152 -11.96 7.55 6.12
C ARG A 152 -11.95 7.04 7.55
N ASP A 153 -12.42 5.82 7.78
CA ASP A 153 -12.45 5.20 9.10
C ASP A 153 -11.03 5.00 9.64
N TRP A 154 -10.10 4.55 8.78
CA TRP A 154 -8.68 4.49 9.14
C TRP A 154 -8.13 5.85 9.55
N VAL A 155 -8.22 6.85 8.66
CA VAL A 155 -7.66 8.19 8.89
C VAL A 155 -8.21 8.81 10.17
N LYS A 156 -9.52 8.69 10.40
CA LYS A 156 -10.17 9.19 11.62
C LYS A 156 -9.67 8.48 12.88
N GLN A 157 -9.37 7.19 12.79
CA GLN A 157 -8.91 6.39 13.92
C GLN A 157 -7.45 6.65 14.30
N VAL A 158 -6.55 6.68 13.32
CA VAL A 158 -5.11 6.89 13.61
C VAL A 158 -4.75 8.35 13.88
N GLY A 159 -5.69 9.29 13.72
CA GLY A 159 -5.52 10.68 14.14
C GLY A 159 -4.58 11.47 13.24
N ALA A 160 -4.81 11.44 11.92
CA ALA A 160 -4.20 12.43 11.02
C ALA A 160 -4.87 13.81 11.18
#